data_AF-A0A6L8EQL5-F1
#
_entry.id   AF-A0A6L8EQL5-F1
#
_cell.length_a   1.000
_cell.length_b   1.000
_cell.length_c   1.000
_cell.angle_alpha   90.00
_cell.angle_beta   90.00
_cell.angle_gamma   90.00
#
_symmetry.space_group_name_H-M   'P 1'
#
loop_
_entity.id
_entity.type
_entity.pdbx_description
1 polymer ?
#
loop_
_entity_poly.entity_id
_entity_poly.type
_entity_poly.pdbx_seq_one_letter_code
_entity_poly.pdbx_strand_id
1 'polypeptide(L)' 'MRTGPYKLLRDFAQKHPNTRSALEHWYRLIRGRNFRSITELREIFPHADRVEGWTVFNIGGNKARLIVIPFLKVYITLT' A
#
# COMPACT_ATOMS: atom_id res chain seq x y z
N MET A 1 17.36 11.71 0.28
CA MET A 1 17.27 10.63 -0.74
C MET A 1 15.78 10.24 -0.89
N ARG A 2 15.16 10.45 -2.06
CA ARG A 2 13.74 10.11 -2.27
C ARG A 2 13.62 8.61 -2.50
N THR A 3 13.29 7.84 -1.48
CA THR A 3 13.05 6.40 -1.59
C THR A 3 11.76 6.17 -2.37
N GLY A 4 11.86 5.57 -3.56
CA GLY A 4 10.69 5.19 -4.34
C GLY A 4 9.85 4.12 -3.62
N PRO A 5 8.54 4.01 -3.92
CA PRO A 5 7.63 3.10 -3.20
C PRO A 5 8.13 1.65 -3.23
N TYR A 6 8.69 1.19 -4.34
CA TYR A 6 9.22 -0.18 -4.45
C TYR A 6 10.32 -0.48 -3.43
N LYS A 7 11.28 0.45 -3.23
CA LYS A 7 12.36 0.26 -2.26
C LYS A 7 11.82 0.25 -0.83
N LEU A 8 10.87 1.13 -0.51
CA LEU A 8 10.24 1.17 0.81
C LEU A 8 9.51 -0.15 1.14
N LEU A 9 8.71 -0.67 0.20
CA LEU A 9 8.00 -1.94 0.39
C LEU A 9 8.98 -3.11 0.56
N ARG A 10 10.04 -3.16 -0.27
CA ARG A 10 11.04 -4.21 -0.21
C ARG A 10 11.82 -4.20 1.11
N ASP A 11 12.26 -3.01 1.55
CA ASP A 11 13.03 -2.87 2.79
C ASP A 11 12.17 -3.22 4.01
N PHE A 12 10.87 -2.90 3.99
CA PHE A 12 9.94 -3.35 5.02
C PHE A 12 9.74 -4.87 5.00
N ALA A 13 9.55 -5.45 3.81
CA ALA A 13 9.40 -6.90 3.63
C ALA A 13 10.65 -7.71 4.02
N GLN A 14 11.84 -7.10 4.01
CA GLN A 14 13.05 -7.73 4.53
C GLN A 14 12.98 -7.89 6.06
N LYS A 15 12.45 -6.88 6.77
CA LYS A 15 12.27 -6.91 8.23
C LYS A 15 11.05 -7.72 8.66
N HIS A 16 10.03 -7.78 7.82
CA HIS A 16 8.76 -8.47 8.07
C HIS A 16 8.43 -9.45 6.92
N PRO A 17 9.13 -10.59 6.82
CA PRO A 17 9.01 -11.51 5.68
C PRO A 17 7.57 -12.02 5.43
N ASN A 18 6.77 -12.13 6.48
CA ASN A 18 5.36 -12.52 6.42
C ASN A 18 4.44 -11.50 5.69
N THR A 19 4.95 -10.31 5.35
CA THR A 19 4.22 -9.29 4.58
C THR A 19 4.63 -9.25 3.10
N ARG A 20 5.73 -9.93 2.72
CA ARG A 20 6.36 -9.83 1.40
C ARG A 20 5.39 -10.08 0.25
N SER A 21 4.72 -11.22 0.25
CA SER A 21 3.80 -11.62 -0.83
C SER A 21 2.64 -10.62 -0.98
N ALA A 22 2.11 -10.11 0.13
CA ALA A 22 1.04 -9.12 0.12
C ALA A 22 1.51 -7.76 -0.43
N LEU A 23 2.72 -7.31 -0.07
CA LEU A 23 3.29 -6.06 -0.56
C LEU A 23 3.65 -6.12 -2.05
N GLU A 24 4.20 -7.25 -2.51
CA GLU A 24 4.47 -7.50 -3.93
C GLU A 24 3.18 -7.54 -4.75
N HIS A 25 2.15 -8.22 -4.23
CA HIS A 25 0.83 -8.26 -4.84
C HIS A 25 0.23 -6.85 -4.95
N TRP A 26 0.23 -6.10 -3.85
CA TRP A 26 -0.27 -4.72 -3.83
C TRP A 26 0.45 -3.85 -4.86
N TYR A 27 1.79 -3.91 -4.89
CA TYR A 27 2.60 -3.12 -5.81
C TYR A 27 2.27 -3.44 -7.27
N ARG A 28 2.13 -4.74 -7.61
CA ARG A 28 1.78 -5.18 -8.97
C ARG A 28 0.41 -4.66 -9.41
N LEU A 29 -0.57 -4.62 -8.52
CA LEU A 29 -1.93 -4.17 -8.85
C LEU A 29 -2.03 -2.64 -8.97
N ILE A 30 -1.24 -1.89 -8.20
CA ILE A 30 -1.27 -0.42 -8.23
C ILE A 30 -0.36 0.14 -9.34
N ARG A 31 0.77 -0.52 -9.62
CA ARG A 31 1.75 -0.02 -10.60
C ARG A 31 1.13 0.10 -11.99
N GLY A 32 1.19 1.32 -12.53
CA GLY A 32 0.71 1.60 -13.89
C GLY A 32 -0.81 1.70 -14.02
N ARG A 33 -1.56 1.58 -12.92
CA ARG A 33 -3.01 1.82 -12.89
C ARG A 33 -3.30 3.19 -12.28
N ASN A 34 -4.33 3.84 -12.81
CA ASN A 34 -4.81 5.11 -12.28
C ASN A 34 -6.26 4.94 -11.85
N PHE A 35 -6.49 4.99 -10.54
CA PHE A 35 -7.81 4.89 -9.95
C PHE A 35 -8.40 6.30 -9.78
N ARG A 36 -9.60 6.52 -10.31
CA ARG A 36 -10.26 7.83 -10.29
C ARG A 36 -11.13 8.03 -9.06
N SER A 37 -11.47 6.96 -8.35
CA SER A 37 -12.30 7.02 -7.14
C SER A 37 -11.94 5.93 -6.13
N ILE A 38 -12.34 6.14 -4.88
CA ILE A 38 -12.24 5.12 -3.84
C ILE A 38 -13.12 3.90 -4.15
N THR A 39 -14.24 4.10 -4.84
CA THR A 39 -15.15 3.03 -5.27
C THR A 39 -14.45 2.07 -6.23
N GLU A 40 -13.83 2.59 -7.29
CA GLU A 40 -13.05 1.80 -8.26
C GLU A 40 -11.89 1.07 -7.56
N LEU A 41 -11.22 1.74 -6.62
CA LEU A 41 -10.15 1.12 -5.85
C LEU A 41 -10.67 -0.05 -4.98
N ARG A 42 -11.87 0.08 -4.40
CA ARG A 42 -12.48 -0.94 -3.55
C ARG A 42 -12.94 -2.17 -4.31
N GLU A 43 -13.14 -2.10 -5.63
CA GLU A 43 -13.37 -3.28 -6.46
C GLU A 43 -12.19 -4.27 -6.41
N ILE A 44 -10.98 -3.74 -6.21
CA ILE A 44 -9.74 -4.52 -6.13
C ILE A 44 -9.28 -4.70 -4.69
N PHE A 45 -9.46 -3.67 -3.86
CA PHE A 45 -9.07 -3.65 -2.47
C PHE A 45 -10.28 -3.32 -1.59
N PRO A 46 -11.15 -4.29 -1.27
CA PRO A 46 -12.42 -4.04 -0.58
C PRO A 46 -12.29 -3.33 0.77
N HIS A 47 -11.14 -3.50 1.43
CA HIS A 47 -10.81 -2.86 2.72
C HIS A 47 -9.94 -1.60 2.57
N ALA A 48 -9.87 -0.99 1.39
CA ALA A 48 -9.20 0.29 1.24
C ALA A 48 -10.03 1.40 1.89
N ASP A 49 -9.39 2.18 2.76
CA ASP A 49 -10.04 3.27 3.49
C ASP A 49 -9.45 4.62 3.14
N ARG A 50 -10.32 5.63 3.04
CA ARG A 50 -9.94 7.02 2.81
C ARG A 50 -9.95 7.74 4.16
N VAL A 51 -8.79 8.22 4.60
CA VAL A 51 -8.65 8.95 5.87
C VAL A 51 -7.95 10.26 5.57
N GLU A 52 -8.65 11.39 5.71
CA GLU A 52 -8.10 12.75 5.58
C GLU A 52 -7.21 12.97 4.33
N GLY A 53 -7.63 12.42 3.18
CA GLY A 53 -6.90 12.55 1.91
C GLY A 53 -5.84 11.46 1.66
N TRP A 54 -5.61 10.57 2.62
CA TRP A 54 -4.77 9.39 2.46
C TRP A 54 -5.61 8.17 2.11
N THR A 55 -4.95 7.15 1.56
CA THR A 55 -5.56 5.84 1.35
C THR A 55 -4.80 4.79 2.16
N VAL A 56 -5.52 4.06 3.00
CA VAL A 56 -5.00 3.02 3.89
C VAL A 56 -5.37 1.66 3.33
N PHE A 57 -4.39 0.76 3.26
CA PHE A 57 -4.56 -0.62 2.82
C PHE A 57 -4.18 -1.61 3.91
N ASN A 58 -4.95 -2.68 4.01
CA ASN A 58 -4.66 -3.81 4.88
C ASN A 58 -3.68 -4.75 4.18
N ILE A 59 -2.55 -5.05 4.82
CA ILE A 59 -1.50 -5.90 4.24
C ILE A 59 -1.40 -7.21 5.03
N GLY A 60 -1.32 -8.32 4.29
CA GLY A 60 -0.95 -9.63 4.85
C GLY A 60 -1.96 -10.23 5.82
N GLY A 61 -3.25 -9.86 5.72
CA GLY A 61 -4.28 -10.26 6.68
C GLY A 61 -4.23 -9.41 7.95
N ASN A 62 -4.25 -8.09 7.80
CA ASN A 62 -4.15 -7.11 8.91
C ASN A 62 -2.87 -7.24 9.74
N LYS A 63 -1.72 -7.55 9.12
CA LYS A 63 -0.41 -7.54 9.79
C LYS A 63 0.29 -6.19 9.71
N ALA A 64 -0.11 -5.36 8.76
CA ALA A 64 0.42 -4.02 8.55
C ALA A 64 -0.64 -3.13 7.86
N ARG A 65 -0.46 -1.81 8.01
CA ARG A 65 -1.14 -0.77 7.24
C ARG A 65 -0.17 -0.10 6.30
N LEU A 66 -0.52 -0.08 5.01
CA LEU A 66 0.17 0.71 4.00
C LEU A 66 -0.64 1.97 3.74
N ILE A 67 -0.03 3.12 3.98
CA ILE A 67 -0.65 4.44 3.85
C ILE A 67 -0.05 5.13 2.62
N VAL A 68 -0.91 5.45 1.65
CA VAL A 68 -0.53 6.13 0.42
C VAL A 68 -1.09 7.54 0.43
N ILE A 69 -0.20 8.51 0.26
CA ILE A 69 -0.57 9.91 0.04
C ILE A 69 -0.44 10.19 -1.46
N PRO A 70 -1.52 10.57 -2.15
CA PRO A 70 -1.45 10.97 -3.55
C PRO A 70 -0.35 12.03 -3.75
N PHE A 71 0.52 11.83 -4.74
CA PHE A 71 1.57 12.77 -5.20
C PHE A 71 2.73 13.10 -4.24
N LEU A 72 2.64 12.80 -2.94
CA LEU A 72 3.69 13.11 -1.97
C LEU A 72 4.57 11.90 -1.62
N LYS A 73 4.04 10.91 -0.88
CA LYS A 73 4.85 9.84 -0.21
C LYS A 73 4.00 8.61 0.13
N VAL A 74 4.67 7.46 0.31
CA VAL A 74 4.10 6.20 0.80
C VAL A 74 4.72 5.84 2.15
N TYR A 75 3.93 5.37 3.09
CA TYR A 75 4.32 4.99 4.45
C TYR A 75 3.76 3.61 4.81
N ILE A 76 4.46 2.84 5.63
CA ILE A 76 3.99 1.53 6.09
C ILE A 76 4.25 1.38 7.59
N THR A 77 3.26 0.88 8.31
CA THR A 77 3.32 0.62 9.75
C THR A 77 2.80 -0.77 10.06
N LEU A 78 3.29 -1.36 11.15
CA LEU A 78 2.67 -2.55 11.72
C LEU A 78 1.32 -2.17 12.36
N THR A 79 0.44 -3.15 12.44
CA THR A 79 -0.85 -3.10 13.16
C THR A 79 -0.71 -3.70 14.54
#